data_AF-A0A0N4W006-F1
#
_entry.id   AF-A0A0N4W006-F1
#
_cell.length_a   1.000
_cell.length_b   1.000
_cell.length_c   1.000
_cell.angle_alpha   90.00
_cell.angle_beta   90.00
_cell.angle_gamma   90.00
#
_symmetry.space_group_name_H-M   'P 1'
#
loop_
_entity.id
_entity.type
_entity.pdbx_description
1 polymer ?
#
loop_
_entity_poly.entity_id
_entity_poly.type
_entity_poly.pdbx_seq_one_letter_code
_entity_poly.pdbx_strand_id
1 'polypeptide(L)'
;MTPQPNSAKTGGQQFDEMYNNLRNSNINVQSVWIQVTSPTNWYLTSSLNINFLNSILTRAGQYGLTIGIYTNINEWNQITGSATISNAMLWWVYWNTYGSGVSNETPSNFNDFIPFGGWTYPSIKQFGQVESVCGITVNR
;
A
#
# COMPACT_ATOMS: atom_id res chain seq x y z
N MET A 1 -0.61 3.34 6.34
CA MET A 1 -0.63 4.81 6.23
C MET A 1 -1.14 5.21 4.87
N THR A 2 -1.97 6.25 4.81
CA THR A 2 -2.44 6.84 3.56
C THR A 2 -1.57 8.07 3.27
N PRO A 3 -0.66 8.02 2.29
CA PRO A 3 0.25 9.12 2.03
C PRO A 3 -0.49 10.32 1.43
N GLN A 4 0.04 11.51 1.66
CA GLN A 4 -0.48 12.77 1.11
C GLN A 4 0.62 13.48 0.31
N PRO A 5 0.92 13.03 -0.93
CA PRO A 5 2.02 13.57 -1.73
C PRO A 5 1.88 15.07 -1.99
N ASN A 6 0.64 15.52 -2.21
CA ASN A 6 0.30 16.93 -2.51
C ASN A 6 0.33 17.86 -1.29
N SER A 7 0.74 17.37 -0.12
CA SER A 7 0.92 18.21 1.07
C SER A 7 2.28 18.95 1.03
N ALA A 8 2.46 19.93 1.92
CA ALA A 8 3.76 20.60 2.09
C ALA A 8 4.84 19.72 2.77
N LYS A 9 4.49 18.52 3.26
CA LYS A 9 5.39 17.64 4.01
C LYS A 9 5.95 16.55 3.12
N THR A 10 7.24 16.23 3.30
CA THR A 10 7.87 15.08 2.64
C THR A 10 7.29 13.77 3.15
N GLY A 11 7.51 12.70 2.39
CA GLY A 11 7.07 11.36 2.78
C GLY A 11 7.66 10.92 4.13
N GLY A 12 8.95 11.18 4.36
CA GLY A 12 9.61 10.90 5.63
C GLY A 12 9.01 11.68 6.80
N GLN A 13 8.64 12.95 6.62
CA GLN A 13 7.97 13.74 7.67
C GLN A 13 6.60 13.17 8.03
N GLN A 14 5.81 12.76 7.04
CA GLN A 14 4.52 12.10 7.29
C GLN A 14 4.70 10.76 8.02
N PHE A 15 5.75 10.02 7.67
CA PHE A 15 6.07 8.77 8.34
C PHE A 15 6.46 8.99 9.80
N ASP A 16 7.30 9.99 10.09
CA ASP A 16 7.73 10.34 11.45
C ASP A 16 6.56 10.72 12.34
N GLU A 17 5.66 11.56 11.84
CA GLU A 17 4.49 11.97 12.59
C GLU A 17 3.62 10.77 12.97
N MET A 18 3.34 9.88 12.02
CA MET A 18 2.60 8.65 12.30
C MET A 18 3.35 7.76 13.30
N TYR A 19 4.63 7.46 13.04
CA TYR A 19 5.41 6.53 13.85
C TYR A 19 5.61 7.04 15.29
N ASN A 20 5.96 8.32 15.46
CA ASN A 20 6.16 8.91 16.78
C ASN A 20 4.86 8.95 17.58
N ASN A 21 3.73 9.28 16.95
CA ASN A 21 2.43 9.28 17.65
C ASN A 21 2.03 7.88 18.14
N LEU A 22 2.27 6.84 17.33
CA LEU A 22 2.03 5.46 17.73
C LEU A 22 2.95 5.03 18.88
N ARG A 23 4.25 5.34 18.78
CA ARG A 23 5.22 5.03 19.83
C ARG A 23 4.91 5.74 21.14
N ASN A 24 4.55 7.02 21.09
CA ASN A 24 4.15 7.82 22.25
C ASN A 24 2.86 7.29 22.90
N SER A 25 2.04 6.56 22.14
CA SER A 25 0.86 5.86 22.62
C SER A 25 1.17 4.44 23.13
N ASN A 26 2.45 4.09 23.32
CA ASN A 26 2.94 2.76 23.71
C ASN A 26 2.55 1.64 22.73
N ILE A 27 2.37 1.96 21.45
CA ILE A 27 2.09 0.97 20.40
C ILE A 27 3.42 0.54 19.78
N ASN A 28 3.74 -0.75 19.86
CA ASN A 28 4.90 -1.32 19.19
C ASN A 28 4.57 -1.63 17.73
N VAL A 29 5.16 -0.87 16.81
CA VAL A 29 4.98 -1.03 15.37
C VAL A 29 6.11 -1.89 14.83
N GLN A 30 5.79 -3.02 14.18
CA GLN A 30 6.78 -3.88 13.52
C GLN A 30 6.80 -3.68 12.01
N SER A 31 5.62 -3.41 11.43
CA SER A 31 5.48 -3.23 9.99
C SER A 31 4.43 -2.19 9.67
N VAL A 32 4.62 -1.49 8.54
CA VAL A 32 3.67 -0.49 8.04
C VAL A 32 3.37 -0.75 6.58
N TRP A 33 2.08 -0.74 6.25
CA TRP A 33 1.60 -0.78 4.87
C TRP A 33 1.36 0.63 4.34
N ILE A 34 1.96 0.95 3.19
CA ILE A 34 1.81 2.23 2.50
C ILE A 34 0.74 2.07 1.43
N GLN A 35 -0.33 2.85 1.53
CA GLN A 35 -1.42 2.82 0.56
C GLN A 35 -1.02 3.61 -0.69
N VAL A 36 -0.68 2.91 -1.77
CA VAL A 36 -0.31 3.49 -3.07
C VAL A 36 -1.44 3.23 -4.06
N THR A 37 -2.53 3.96 -3.85
CA THR A 37 -3.79 3.83 -4.59
C THR A 37 -4.36 5.20 -4.89
N SER A 38 -5.45 5.23 -5.66
CA SER A 38 -6.17 6.46 -6.03
C SER A 38 -5.26 7.46 -6.74
N PRO A 39 -4.90 7.22 -8.02
CA PRO A 39 -3.92 8.05 -8.76
C PRO A 39 -4.20 9.55 -8.75
N THR A 40 -5.46 9.96 -8.60
CA THR A 40 -5.90 11.35 -8.44
C THR A 40 -5.30 12.07 -7.23
N ASN A 41 -4.88 11.33 -6.20
CA ASN A 41 -4.28 11.87 -4.98
C ASN A 41 -2.75 12.02 -5.08
N TRP A 42 -2.16 11.60 -6.19
CA TRP A 42 -0.73 11.63 -6.45
C TRP A 42 -0.36 12.70 -7.48
N TYR A 43 0.93 13.01 -7.59
CA TYR A 43 1.39 13.89 -8.66
C TYR A 43 1.21 13.22 -10.01
N LEU A 44 0.95 14.01 -11.06
CA LEU A 44 0.96 13.52 -12.44
C LEU A 44 2.36 13.04 -12.86
N THR A 45 3.41 13.54 -12.19
CA THR A 45 4.80 13.19 -12.47
C THR A 45 5.24 12.01 -11.61
N SER A 46 5.45 10.85 -12.24
CA SER A 46 5.83 9.62 -11.54
C SER A 46 7.15 9.73 -10.78
N SER A 47 8.14 10.49 -11.27
CA SER A 47 9.41 10.68 -10.56
C SER A 47 9.25 11.39 -9.21
N LEU A 48 8.30 12.34 -9.09
CA LEU A 48 7.98 12.98 -7.81
C LEU A 48 7.35 11.98 -6.84
N ASN A 49 6.46 11.13 -7.33
CA ASN A 49 5.83 10.07 -6.53
C ASN A 49 6.86 9.05 -6.03
N ILE A 50 7.78 8.61 -6.91
CA ILE A 50 8.87 7.69 -6.55
C ILE A 50 9.78 8.33 -5.49
N ASN A 51 10.17 9.59 -5.65
CA ASN A 51 11.01 10.29 -4.67
C ASN A 51 10.30 10.41 -3.32
N PHE A 52 9.00 10.70 -3.33
CA PHE A 52 8.18 10.77 -2.14
C PHE A 52 8.08 9.40 -1.42
N LEU A 53 7.86 8.32 -2.17
CA LEU A 53 7.86 6.96 -1.64
C LEU A 53 9.23 6.55 -1.09
N ASN A 54 10.31 6.84 -1.80
CA ASN A 54 11.67 6.55 -1.34
C ASN A 54 12.01 7.28 -0.03
N SER A 55 11.50 8.49 0.16
CA SER A 55 11.62 9.22 1.42
C SER A 55 10.96 8.46 2.58
N ILE A 56 9.79 7.88 2.36
CA ILE A 56 9.10 7.03 3.35
C ILE A 56 9.91 5.77 3.65
N LEU A 57 10.29 5.02 2.61
CA LEU A 57 11.01 3.75 2.75
C LEU A 57 12.35 3.92 3.47
N THR A 58 13.09 4.97 3.12
CA THR A 58 14.35 5.32 3.77
C THR A 58 14.14 5.57 5.25
N ARG A 59 13.10 6.33 5.61
CA ARG A 59 12.82 6.68 7.00
C ARG A 59 12.38 5.47 7.82
N ALA A 60 11.53 4.62 7.26
CA ALA A 60 11.12 3.38 7.89
C ALA A 60 12.31 2.42 8.13
N GLY A 61 13.23 2.31 7.15
CA GLY A 61 14.44 1.52 7.28
C GLY A 61 15.35 1.98 8.42
N GLN A 62 15.43 3.28 8.67
CA GLN A 62 16.18 3.83 9.82
C GLN A 62 15.58 3.41 11.17
N TYR A 63 14.28 3.14 11.22
CA TYR A 63 13.59 2.63 12.41
C TYR A 63 13.58 1.10 12.50
N GLY A 64 14.20 0.40 11.55
CA GLY A 64 14.22 -1.07 11.50
C GLY A 64 12.86 -1.69 11.21
N LEU A 65 11.95 -0.94 10.58
CA LEU A 65 10.59 -1.40 10.28
C LEU A 65 10.54 -2.09 8.91
N THR A 66 9.74 -3.16 8.82
CA THR A 66 9.41 -3.75 7.53
C THR A 66 8.30 -2.95 6.86
N ILE A 67 8.48 -2.57 5.60
CA ILE A 67 7.45 -1.88 4.82
C ILE A 67 6.81 -2.81 3.82
N GLY A 68 5.50 -2.65 3.64
CA GLY A 68 4.80 -3.17 2.49
C GLY A 68 4.02 -2.11 1.74
N ILE A 69 3.76 -2.35 0.46
CA ILE A 69 2.98 -1.49 -0.43
C ILE A 69 1.63 -2.15 -0.66
N TYR A 70 0.56 -1.40 -0.40
CA TYR A 70 -0.81 -1.77 -0.72
C TYR A 70 -1.17 -1.12 -2.06
N THR A 71 -1.32 -1.91 -3.12
CA THR A 71 -1.60 -1.43 -4.48
C THR A 71 -2.09 -2.55 -5.41
N ASN A 72 -2.43 -2.17 -6.65
CA ASN A 72 -2.64 -3.07 -7.77
C ASN A 72 -1.79 -2.65 -8.98
N ILE A 73 -1.67 -3.51 -9.98
CA ILE A 73 -0.83 -3.27 -11.16
C ILE A 73 -1.20 -1.97 -11.91
N ASN A 74 -2.48 -1.66 -12.06
CA ASN A 74 -2.94 -0.49 -12.81
C ASN A 74 -2.60 0.80 -12.07
N GLU A 75 -2.87 0.85 -10.76
CA GLU A 75 -2.58 2.01 -9.94
C GLU A 75 -1.07 2.20 -9.75
N TRP A 76 -0.32 1.12 -9.53
CA TRP A 76 1.14 1.17 -9.46
C TRP A 76 1.73 1.75 -10.74
N ASN A 77 1.26 1.29 -11.91
CA ASN A 77 1.72 1.79 -13.20
C ASN A 77 1.37 3.27 -13.39
N GLN A 78 0.15 3.70 -13.03
CA GLN A 78 -0.26 5.10 -13.16
C GLN A 78 0.50 6.03 -12.20
N ILE A 79 0.71 5.61 -10.95
CA ILE A 79 1.34 6.45 -9.93
C ILE A 79 2.86 6.49 -10.10
N THR A 80 3.49 5.35 -10.36
CA THR A 80 4.95 5.22 -10.34
C THR A 80 5.57 5.07 -11.72
N GLY A 81 4.80 4.93 -12.79
CA GLY A 81 5.34 4.65 -14.12
C GLY A 81 6.00 3.27 -14.19
N SER A 82 5.42 2.29 -13.50
CA SER A 82 5.91 0.90 -13.42
C SER A 82 7.29 0.78 -12.77
N ALA A 83 7.57 1.60 -11.76
CA ALA A 83 8.86 1.58 -11.07
C ALA A 83 9.14 0.20 -10.46
N THR A 84 10.41 -0.21 -10.48
CA THR A 84 10.87 -1.44 -9.83
C THR A 84 11.27 -1.16 -8.38
N ILE A 85 10.77 -1.99 -7.46
CA ILE A 85 11.11 -1.95 -6.03
C ILE A 85 11.52 -3.35 -5.56
N SER A 86 12.57 -3.42 -4.74
CA SER A 86 13.09 -4.67 -4.18
C SER A 86 12.98 -4.75 -2.65
N ASN A 87 12.72 -3.62 -1.99
CA ASN A 87 12.82 -3.48 -0.53
C ASN A 87 11.44 -3.22 0.13
N ALA A 88 10.38 -3.81 -0.40
CA ALA A 88 9.06 -3.75 0.22
C ALA A 88 8.23 -5.01 -0.08
N MET A 89 7.43 -5.43 0.89
CA MET A 89 6.40 -6.46 0.68
C MET A 89 5.25 -5.94 -0.19
N LEU A 90 4.50 -6.83 -0.83
CA LEU A 90 3.32 -6.45 -1.60
C LEU A 90 2.06 -6.96 -0.93
N TRP A 91 1.17 -6.04 -0.56
CA TRP A 91 -0.24 -6.31 -0.34
C TRP A 91 -0.93 -6.02 -1.65
N TRP A 92 -1.12 -7.09 -2.40
CA TRP A 92 -1.80 -7.04 -3.67
C TRP A 92 -3.30 -6.95 -3.43
N VAL A 93 -3.91 -5.95 -4.04
CA VAL A 93 -5.35 -5.78 -3.93
C VAL A 93 -5.93 -6.03 -5.31
N TYR A 94 -6.90 -6.93 -5.35
CA TYR A 94 -7.54 -7.25 -6.60
C TYR A 94 -8.76 -6.36 -6.79
N TRP A 95 -8.66 -5.36 -7.67
CA TRP A 95 -9.81 -4.49 -8.01
C TRP A 95 -10.84 -5.13 -8.94
N ASN A 96 -10.57 -6.35 -9.43
CA ASN A 96 -11.51 -7.12 -10.23
C ASN A 96 -12.40 -8.02 -9.36
N THR A 97 -12.67 -7.64 -8.10
CA THR A 97 -13.88 -8.09 -7.43
C THR A 97 -15.06 -7.58 -8.26
N TYR A 98 -15.97 -8.44 -8.69
CA TYR A 98 -17.13 -8.11 -9.56
C TYR A 98 -18.12 -7.07 -8.97
N GLY A 99 -17.76 -6.42 -7.86
CA GLY A 99 -18.54 -5.48 -7.07
C GLY A 99 -18.16 -5.59 -5.59
N SER A 100 -18.96 -4.95 -4.74
CA SER A 100 -18.88 -5.10 -3.28
C SER A 100 -19.62 -6.36 -2.82
N GLY A 101 -19.17 -6.96 -1.71
CA GLY A 101 -19.85 -8.08 -1.04
C GLY A 101 -19.37 -9.48 -1.46
N VAL A 102 -19.80 -10.47 -0.68
CA VAL A 102 -19.35 -11.89 -0.71
C VAL A 102 -19.47 -12.53 -2.10
N SER A 103 -20.47 -12.12 -2.88
CA SER A 103 -20.73 -12.66 -4.23
C SER A 103 -19.70 -12.24 -5.27
N ASN A 104 -18.86 -11.25 -4.94
CA ASN A 104 -17.87 -10.66 -5.83
C ASN A 104 -16.43 -10.97 -5.41
N GLU A 105 -16.26 -11.90 -4.47
CA GLU A 105 -14.96 -12.41 -4.04
C GLU A 105 -14.21 -13.07 -5.20
N THR A 106 -12.89 -12.98 -5.14
CA THR A 106 -12.00 -13.78 -5.99
C THR A 106 -11.39 -14.93 -5.21
N PRO A 107 -10.89 -15.99 -5.87
CA PRO A 107 -10.26 -17.09 -5.16
C PRO A 107 -9.17 -16.58 -4.22
N SER A 108 -9.17 -17.05 -2.97
CA SER A 108 -8.22 -16.66 -1.91
C SER A 108 -6.81 -17.25 -2.10
N ASN A 109 -6.40 -17.47 -3.35
CA ASN A 109 -5.09 -17.97 -3.76
C ASN A 109 -4.39 -16.95 -4.68
N PHE A 110 -3.13 -17.21 -4.99
CA PHE A 110 -2.28 -16.32 -5.79
C PHE A 110 -2.13 -16.77 -7.26
N ASN A 111 -2.95 -17.72 -7.74
CA ASN A 111 -2.78 -18.31 -9.07
C ASN A 111 -3.01 -17.31 -10.21
N ASP A 112 -3.75 -16.24 -9.91
CA ASP A 112 -4.08 -15.14 -10.81
C ASP A 112 -3.13 -13.94 -10.67
N PHE A 113 -2.08 -14.06 -9.85
CA PHE A 113 -1.09 -12.99 -9.70
C PHE A 113 -0.19 -12.90 -10.93
N ILE A 114 -0.05 -11.68 -11.45
CA ILE A 114 0.88 -11.35 -12.52
C ILE A 114 1.99 -10.48 -11.91
N PRO A 115 3.28 -10.86 -12.03
CA PRO A 115 4.40 -10.06 -11.52
C PRO A 115 4.43 -8.64 -12.09
N PHE A 116 4.66 -7.65 -11.23
CA PHE A 116 4.83 -6.25 -11.61
C PHE A 116 5.72 -5.51 -10.61
N GLY A 117 6.30 -4.38 -11.01
CA GLY A 117 7.04 -3.50 -10.09
C GLY A 117 8.21 -4.14 -9.35
N GLY A 118 8.75 -5.27 -9.82
CA GLY A 118 9.79 -6.04 -9.13
C GLY A 118 9.29 -7.15 -8.20
N TRP A 119 7.99 -7.20 -7.91
CA TRP A 119 7.38 -8.29 -7.13
C TRP A 119 7.10 -9.50 -8.00
N THR A 120 7.70 -10.64 -7.66
CA THR A 120 7.42 -11.94 -8.28
C THR A 120 6.31 -12.69 -7.56
N TYR A 121 6.10 -12.43 -6.26
CA TYR A 121 5.02 -12.98 -5.44
C TYR A 121 4.49 -11.93 -4.47
N PRO A 122 3.17 -11.84 -4.26
CA PRO A 122 2.58 -10.98 -3.24
C PRO A 122 2.71 -11.64 -1.85
N SER A 123 2.75 -10.81 -0.81
CA SER A 123 2.73 -11.27 0.59
C SER A 123 1.30 -11.42 1.12
N ILE A 124 0.40 -10.55 0.67
CA ILE A 124 -1.02 -10.53 1.04
C ILE A 124 -1.86 -10.31 -0.22
N LYS A 125 -3.01 -10.98 -0.33
CA LYS A 125 -4.05 -10.69 -1.33
C LYS A 125 -5.30 -10.24 -0.61
N GLN A 126 -5.84 -9.08 -0.98
CA GLN A 126 -7.23 -8.72 -0.67
C GLN A 126 -8.11 -9.22 -1.81
N PHE A 127 -8.94 -10.21 -1.50
CA PHE A 127 -9.76 -10.96 -2.44
C PHE A 127 -11.25 -10.62 -2.32
N GLY A 128 -11.67 -9.92 -1.27
CA GLY A 128 -13.04 -9.45 -1.03
C GLY A 128 -13.08 -8.00 -0.52
N GLN A 129 -14.15 -7.28 -0.84
CA GLN A 129 -14.32 -5.88 -0.43
C GLN A 129 -15.74 -5.60 0.07
N VAL A 130 -15.84 -4.77 1.13
CA VAL A 130 -17.11 -4.27 1.68
C VAL A 130 -18.06 -5.43 2.04
N GLU A 131 -17.55 -6.38 2.80
CA GLU A 131 -18.31 -7.52 3.31
C GLU A 131 -18.81 -7.26 4.73
N SER A 132 -20.04 -7.66 5.03
CA SER A 132 -20.57 -7.61 6.39
C SER A 132 -20.26 -8.92 7.11
N VAL A 133 -19.27 -8.90 8.01
CA VAL A 133 -18.90 -10.02 8.87
C VAL A 133 -19.21 -9.65 10.31
N CYS A 134 -20.06 -10.43 10.98
CA CYS A 134 -20.46 -10.20 12.38
C CYS A 134 -20.99 -8.78 12.66
N GLY A 135 -21.65 -8.15 11.69
CA GLY A 135 -22.18 -6.78 11.81
C GLY A 135 -21.16 -5.66 11.59
N ILE A 136 -19.94 -6.00 11.14
CA ILE A 136 -18.88 -5.04 10.82
C ILE A 136 -18.56 -5.15 9.32
N THR A 137 -18.44 -4.00 8.65
CA THR A 137 -17.97 -3.94 7.26
C THR A 137 -16.45 -4.13 7.22
N VAL A 138 -16.00 -5.18 6.54
CA VAL A 138 -14.60 -5.56 6.41
C VAL A 138 -14.21 -5.73 4.94
N ASN A 139 -12.91 -5.66 4.71
CA ASN A 139 -12.28 -6.16 3.49
C ASN A 139 -11.52 -7.43 3.83
N ARG A 140 -11.52 -8.42 2.93
CA ARG A 140 -10.92 -9.74 3.16
C ARG A 140 -9.83 -10.03 2.15
#